data_AF-A0A3P0PFJ3-F1
#
_entry.id   AF-A0A3P0PFJ3-F1
#
_cell.length_a   1.000
_cell.length_b   1.000
_cell.length_c   1.000
_cell.angle_alpha   90.00
_cell.angle_beta   90.00
_cell.angle_gamma   90.00
#
_symmetry.space_group_name_H-M   'P 1'
#
loop_
_entity.id
_entity.type
_entity.pdbx_description
1 polymer ?
#
loop_
_entity_poly.entity_id
_entity_poly.type
_entity_poly.pdbx_seq_one_letter_code
_entity_poly.pdbx_strand_id
1 'polypeptide(L)'
;MSDLTRRQHYVPRVYLRRWAPDETNLLVTDKETGNSKTMSVADTTVQSWYYENPNAERDNELEIVFQEFEGEFGGAMRLFDHVFATSHELGQNPEQTMKSMLEALDRRRNQITRFAATLYFRTPGALEAKQGEVAAAGGPLPGLGAAIANAYEFTKAGLSSPIIDRLVAMRMCLLQSEDGFITSDRPCFDIDRLSNRIPGFGDELGINDDVVCLMPLTTHWFALYIPAFGNGKPALQAKKLTTQETGAFNDLVRGKARRWVVEIQK
;
A
#
# COMPACT_ATOMS: atom_id res chain seq x y z
N MET A 1 -29.56 10.11 -6.72
CA MET A 1 -28.50 9.54 -7.56
C MET A 1 -27.19 10.07 -6.99
N SER A 2 -26.29 9.22 -6.51
CA SER A 2 -24.95 9.68 -6.14
C SER A 2 -24.23 10.12 -7.41
N ASP A 3 -23.57 11.28 -7.37
CA ASP A 3 -22.77 11.74 -8.51
C ASP A 3 -21.70 10.70 -8.85
N LEU A 4 -21.67 10.25 -10.11
CA LEU A 4 -20.68 9.29 -10.60
C LEU A 4 -19.28 9.88 -10.47
N THR A 5 -18.33 9.08 -10.00
CA THR A 5 -16.96 9.50 -9.75
C THR A 5 -16.14 9.20 -10.99
N ARG A 6 -16.06 10.18 -11.89
CA ARG A 6 -15.28 10.03 -13.13
C ARG A 6 -13.80 9.84 -12.87
N ARG A 7 -13.23 10.62 -11.95
CA ARG A 7 -11.80 10.64 -11.63
C ARG A 7 -11.55 9.73 -10.43
N GLN A 8 -11.05 8.53 -10.72
CA GLN A 8 -10.90 7.46 -9.74
C GLN A 8 -9.44 7.34 -9.30
N HIS A 9 -9.22 7.38 -8.00
CA HIS A 9 -7.89 7.34 -7.40
C HIS A 9 -7.49 5.89 -7.16
N TYR A 10 -6.45 5.41 -7.84
CA TYR A 10 -5.91 4.08 -7.58
C TYR A 10 -4.90 4.05 -6.43
N VAL A 11 -4.34 5.22 -6.08
CA VAL A 11 -3.78 5.48 -4.76
C VAL A 11 -4.61 6.59 -4.12
N PRO A 12 -5.31 6.31 -3.01
CA PRO A 12 -6.38 7.17 -2.51
C PRO A 12 -5.85 8.40 -1.79
N ARG A 13 -6.64 9.47 -1.83
CA ARG A 13 -6.28 10.77 -1.25
C ARG A 13 -6.01 10.71 0.25
N VAL A 14 -6.76 9.88 0.99
CA VAL A 14 -6.56 9.69 2.43
C VAL A 14 -5.13 9.19 2.74
N TYR A 15 -4.53 8.44 1.83
CA TYR A 15 -3.16 7.96 1.93
C TYR A 15 -2.15 9.00 1.43
N LEU A 16 -2.40 9.63 0.28
CA LEU A 16 -1.46 10.62 -0.26
C LEU A 16 -1.28 11.85 0.64
N ARG A 17 -2.32 12.26 1.39
CA ARG A 17 -2.23 13.37 2.35
C ARG A 17 -1.13 13.18 3.41
N ARG A 18 -0.67 11.95 3.62
CA ARG A 18 0.43 11.66 4.55
C ARG A 18 1.79 12.21 4.06
N TRP A 19 1.88 12.60 2.79
CA TRP A 19 3.04 13.27 2.17
C TRP A 19 2.76 14.73 1.78
N ALA A 20 1.56 15.24 2.07
CA ALA A 20 1.17 16.64 1.85
C ALA A 20 0.71 17.25 3.18
N PRO A 21 1.64 17.63 4.08
CA PRO A 21 1.31 18.11 5.42
C PRO A 21 0.53 19.44 5.42
N ASP A 22 0.63 20.22 4.36
CA ASP A 22 -0.16 21.44 4.13
C ASP A 22 -1.51 21.15 3.42
N GLU A 23 -1.82 19.87 3.21
CA GLU A 23 -2.95 19.35 2.46
C GLU A 23 -3.05 19.77 0.98
N THR A 24 -2.04 20.43 0.42
CA THR A 24 -2.13 20.94 -0.94
C THR A 24 -1.30 20.14 -1.92
N ASN A 25 0.01 20.00 -1.66
CA ASN A 25 0.94 19.71 -2.73
C ASN A 25 1.90 18.55 -2.41
N LEU A 26 2.16 17.75 -3.45
CA LEU A 26 3.08 16.63 -3.46
C LEU A 26 4.23 16.95 -4.42
N LEU A 27 5.45 16.56 -4.07
CA LEU A 27 6.52 16.48 -5.04
C LEU A 27 6.41 15.13 -5.76
N VAL A 28 6.10 15.15 -7.05
CA VAL A 28 5.89 13.94 -7.85
C VAL A 28 6.96 13.84 -8.93
N THR A 29 7.75 12.78 -8.89
CA THR A 29 8.75 12.47 -9.91
C THR A 29 8.20 11.45 -10.90
N ASP A 30 8.24 11.80 -12.19
CA ASP A 30 7.88 10.91 -13.29
C ASP A 30 9.08 10.05 -13.68
N LYS A 31 9.02 8.73 -13.45
CA LYS A 31 10.10 7.80 -13.83
C LYS A 31 10.33 7.72 -15.34
N GLU A 32 9.32 8.03 -16.16
CA GLU A 32 9.48 7.98 -17.61
C GLU A 32 10.32 9.16 -18.14
N THR A 33 10.19 10.34 -17.51
CA THR A 33 10.87 11.56 -17.98
C THR A 33 12.03 12.00 -17.09
N GLY A 34 12.12 11.45 -15.87
CA GLY A 34 13.07 11.89 -14.82
C GLY A 34 12.72 13.23 -14.18
N ASN A 35 11.65 13.91 -14.62
CA ASN A 35 11.30 15.23 -14.13
C ASN A 35 10.40 15.17 -12.89
N SER A 36 10.66 16.06 -11.94
CA SER A 36 9.80 16.29 -10.79
C SER A 36 8.91 17.51 -11.00
N LYS A 37 7.66 17.42 -10.53
CA LYS A 37 6.70 18.53 -10.55
C LYS A 37 5.85 18.51 -9.29
N THR A 38 5.37 19.69 -8.90
CA THR A 38 4.39 19.82 -7.84
C THR A 38 3.01 19.43 -8.37
N MET A 39 2.31 18.56 -7.66
CA MET A 39 0.95 18.14 -8.01
C MET A 39 0.05 18.18 -6.77
N SER A 40 -1.22 18.50 -6.98
CA SER A 40 -2.20 18.39 -5.90
C SER A 40 -2.46 16.92 -5.55
N VAL A 41 -2.85 16.65 -4.30
CA VAL A 41 -3.35 15.33 -3.89
C VAL A 41 -4.54 14.89 -4.76
N ALA A 42 -5.38 15.85 -5.21
CA ALA A 42 -6.55 15.56 -6.03
C ALA A 42 -6.20 15.13 -7.46
N ASP A 43 -5.05 15.60 -7.98
CA ASP A 43 -4.65 15.39 -9.38
C ASP A 43 -3.60 14.30 -9.59
N THR A 44 -3.13 13.69 -8.49
CA THR A 44 -2.09 12.65 -8.50
C THR A 44 -2.72 11.26 -8.47
N THR A 45 -2.07 10.29 -9.14
CA THR A 45 -2.44 8.85 -9.16
C THR A 45 -3.94 8.58 -9.42
N VAL A 46 -4.46 9.23 -10.46
CA VAL A 46 -5.87 9.21 -10.83
C VAL A 46 -6.02 8.81 -12.30
N GLN A 47 -7.08 8.07 -12.62
CA GLN A 47 -7.44 7.74 -13.99
C GLN A 47 -8.96 7.84 -14.17
N SER A 48 -9.40 8.20 -15.38
CA SER A 48 -10.84 8.28 -15.65
C SER A 48 -11.43 6.88 -15.80
N TRP A 49 -12.50 6.60 -15.04
CA TRP A 49 -13.27 5.35 -15.14
C TRP A 49 -12.41 4.08 -15.00
N TYR A 50 -11.38 4.14 -14.17
CA TYR A 50 -10.40 3.07 -14.03
C TYR A 50 -11.01 1.77 -13.51
N TYR A 51 -11.95 1.87 -12.57
CA TYR A 51 -12.61 0.74 -11.94
C TYR A 51 -14.01 0.47 -12.50
N GLU A 52 -14.38 1.03 -13.64
CA GLU A 52 -15.68 0.78 -14.24
C GLU A 52 -15.65 -0.47 -15.13
N ASN A 53 -16.75 -1.23 -15.13
CA ASN A 53 -16.90 -2.36 -16.04
C ASN A 53 -17.03 -1.84 -17.49
N PRO A 54 -16.14 -2.24 -18.41
CA PRO A 54 -16.22 -1.78 -19.80
C PRO A 54 -17.47 -2.27 -20.55
N ASN A 55 -18.16 -3.28 -20.03
CA ASN A 55 -19.30 -3.94 -20.66
C ASN A 55 -20.65 -3.63 -19.96
N ALA A 56 -20.68 -2.71 -19.00
CA ALA A 56 -21.88 -2.34 -18.25
C ALA A 56 -22.01 -0.82 -18.09
N GLU A 57 -23.18 -0.38 -17.64
CA GLU A 57 -23.37 1.01 -17.22
C GLU A 57 -22.52 1.30 -15.97
N ARG A 58 -22.02 2.53 -15.91
CA ARG A 58 -21.14 2.97 -14.83
C ARG A 58 -21.93 3.21 -13.56
N ASP A 59 -21.43 2.68 -12.45
CA ASP A 59 -22.15 2.67 -11.18
C ASP A 59 -21.26 2.92 -9.95
N ASN A 60 -19.95 3.12 -10.13
CA ASN A 60 -18.97 3.25 -9.05
C ASN A 60 -18.90 2.05 -8.08
N GLU A 61 -19.29 0.83 -8.48
CA GLU A 61 -19.34 -0.36 -7.59
C GLU A 61 -18.06 -0.50 -6.75
N LEU A 62 -16.90 -0.52 -7.40
CA LEU A 62 -15.61 -0.73 -6.72
C LEU A 62 -15.16 0.50 -5.92
N GLU A 63 -15.48 1.71 -6.36
CA GLU A 63 -15.19 2.94 -5.60
C GLU A 63 -15.94 2.95 -4.26
N ILE A 64 -17.22 2.52 -4.27
CA ILE A 64 -18.02 2.41 -3.04
C ILE A 64 -17.40 1.39 -2.08
N VAL A 65 -16.94 0.24 -2.59
CA VAL A 65 -16.25 -0.76 -1.78
C VAL A 65 -14.98 -0.18 -1.16
N PHE A 66 -14.17 0.54 -1.93
CA PHE A 66 -12.91 1.11 -1.44
C PHE A 66 -13.09 2.21 -0.39
N GLN A 67 -14.19 2.97 -0.45
CA GLN A 67 -14.48 4.00 0.55
C GLN A 67 -14.53 3.45 1.97
N GLU A 68 -14.98 2.21 2.17
CA GLU A 68 -14.98 1.56 3.48
C GLU A 68 -13.55 1.41 4.03
N PHE A 69 -12.65 0.82 3.23
CA PHE A 69 -11.25 0.62 3.61
C PHE A 69 -10.52 1.95 3.83
N GLU A 70 -10.78 2.94 2.98
CA GLU A 70 -10.20 4.28 3.06
C GLU A 70 -10.64 5.03 4.33
N GLY A 71 -11.92 4.94 4.69
CA GLY A 71 -12.46 5.54 5.91
C GLY A 71 -11.86 4.93 7.18
N GLU A 72 -11.74 3.60 7.21
CA GLU A 72 -11.11 2.89 8.33
C GLU A 72 -9.62 3.24 8.48
N PHE A 73 -8.89 3.28 7.36
CA PHE A 73 -7.49 3.66 7.33
C PHE A 73 -7.27 5.10 7.82
N GLY A 74 -8.05 6.07 7.33
CA GLY A 74 -7.98 7.45 7.79
C GLY A 74 -8.23 7.58 9.30
N GLY A 75 -9.13 6.76 9.84
CA GLY A 75 -9.36 6.66 11.28
C GLY A 75 -8.16 6.10 12.05
N ALA A 76 -7.46 5.11 11.51
CA ALA A 76 -6.27 4.54 12.10
C ALA A 76 -5.05 5.47 12.02
N MET A 77 -4.89 6.25 10.95
CA MET A 77 -3.75 7.16 10.79
C MET A 77 -3.74 8.32 11.78
N ARG A 78 -4.89 8.74 12.31
CA ARG A 78 -4.94 9.72 13.41
C ARG A 78 -4.19 9.24 14.67
N LEU A 79 -4.14 7.92 14.89
CA LEU A 79 -3.33 7.33 15.97
C LEU A 79 -1.84 7.53 15.72
N PHE A 80 -1.39 7.37 14.46
CA PHE A 80 0.01 7.53 14.08
C PHE A 80 0.51 8.95 14.28
N ASP A 81 -0.30 9.94 13.87
CA ASP A 81 -0.01 11.36 14.12
C ASP A 81 0.11 11.64 15.61
N HIS A 82 -0.87 11.17 16.39
CA HIS A 82 -0.91 11.42 17.82
C HIS A 82 0.29 10.81 18.54
N VAL A 83 0.61 9.54 18.27
CA VAL A 83 1.75 8.86 18.90
C VAL A 83 3.06 9.55 18.54
N PHE A 84 3.26 9.90 17.26
CA PHE A 84 4.50 10.54 16.85
C PHE A 84 4.71 11.90 17.53
N ALA A 85 3.67 12.75 17.53
CA ALA A 85 3.73 14.05 18.19
C ALA A 85 3.92 13.94 19.71
N THR A 86 3.11 13.12 20.38
CA THR A 86 3.14 12.99 21.85
C THR A 86 4.38 12.28 22.34
N SER A 87 4.87 11.24 21.66
CA SER A 87 6.12 10.58 22.06
C SER A 87 7.31 11.52 21.96
N HIS A 88 7.35 12.40 20.95
CA HIS A 88 8.38 13.42 20.83
C HIS A 88 8.30 14.46 21.96
N GLU A 89 7.11 14.98 22.27
CA GLU A 89 6.89 15.94 23.37
C GLU A 89 7.25 15.37 24.75
N LEU A 90 6.96 14.10 24.99
CA LEU A 90 7.18 13.44 26.28
C LEU A 90 8.54 12.72 26.39
N GLY A 91 9.38 12.77 25.35
CA GLY A 91 10.67 12.06 25.30
C GLY A 91 10.53 10.53 25.38
N GLN A 92 9.38 9.99 24.96
CA GLN A 92 9.11 8.56 24.94
C GLN A 92 9.61 7.92 23.64
N ASN A 93 9.90 6.63 23.68
CA ASN A 93 10.25 5.87 22.50
C ASN A 93 9.00 5.65 21.61
N PRO A 94 8.92 6.25 20.41
CA PRO A 94 7.72 6.16 19.57
C PRO A 94 7.47 4.72 19.06
N GLU A 95 8.52 3.93 18.84
CA GLU A 95 8.44 2.53 18.40
C GLU A 95 7.71 1.67 19.41
N GLN A 96 8.14 1.72 20.67
CA GLN A 96 7.55 0.95 21.76
C GLN A 96 6.14 1.45 22.09
N THR A 97 5.89 2.76 21.99
CA THR A 97 4.57 3.35 22.20
C THR A 97 3.59 2.86 21.14
N MET A 98 3.94 2.98 19.86
CA MET A 98 3.09 2.52 18.76
C MET A 98 2.86 1.01 18.82
N LYS A 99 3.92 0.24 19.11
CA LYS A 99 3.80 -1.21 19.30
C LYS A 99 2.76 -1.55 20.36
N SER A 100 2.91 -0.99 21.56
CA SER A 100 2.01 -1.27 22.68
C SER A 100 0.56 -0.87 22.36
N MET A 101 0.37 0.25 21.66
CA MET A 101 -0.95 0.71 21.25
C MET A 101 -1.60 -0.24 20.24
N LEU A 102 -0.89 -0.70 19.21
CA LEU A 102 -1.46 -1.61 18.21
C LEU A 102 -1.61 -3.05 18.72
N GLU A 103 -0.81 -3.48 19.70
CA GLU A 103 -1.05 -4.74 20.43
C GLU A 103 -2.34 -4.68 21.26
N ALA A 104 -2.62 -3.52 21.89
CA ALA A 104 -3.86 -3.31 22.62
C ALA A 104 -5.07 -3.07 21.70
N LEU A 105 -4.85 -2.48 20.52
CA LEU A 105 -5.88 -2.07 19.56
C LEU A 105 -5.81 -2.93 18.28
N ASP A 106 -6.05 -4.24 18.42
CA ASP A 106 -6.01 -5.20 17.30
C ASP A 106 -6.86 -4.75 16.10
N ARG A 107 -8.01 -4.11 16.36
CA ARG A 107 -8.86 -3.51 15.32
C ARG A 107 -8.09 -2.50 14.46
N ARG A 108 -7.25 -1.63 15.04
CA ARG A 108 -6.47 -0.63 14.29
C ARG A 108 -5.43 -1.28 13.40
N ARG A 109 -4.73 -2.30 13.91
CA ARG A 109 -3.80 -3.10 13.10
C ARG A 109 -4.53 -3.70 11.89
N ASN A 110 -5.68 -4.35 12.12
CA ASN A 110 -6.44 -4.99 11.05
C ASN A 110 -6.96 -3.98 10.01
N GLN A 111 -7.36 -2.77 10.42
CA GLN A 111 -7.75 -1.70 9.51
C GLN A 111 -6.60 -1.28 8.58
N ILE A 112 -5.40 -1.12 9.13
CA ILE A 112 -4.19 -0.77 8.36
C ILE A 112 -3.84 -1.90 7.39
N THR A 113 -3.86 -3.14 7.84
CA THR A 113 -3.50 -4.30 7.01
C THR A 113 -4.51 -4.55 5.89
N ARG A 114 -5.81 -4.44 6.18
CA ARG A 114 -6.86 -4.57 5.15
C ARG A 114 -6.70 -3.49 4.08
N PHE A 115 -6.42 -2.26 4.50
CA PHE A 115 -6.14 -1.17 3.56
C PHE A 115 -4.90 -1.45 2.70
N ALA A 116 -3.80 -1.91 3.31
CA ALA A 116 -2.60 -2.32 2.60
C ALA A 116 -2.89 -3.40 1.55
N ALA A 117 -3.70 -4.41 1.89
CA ALA A 117 -4.10 -5.45 0.95
C ALA A 117 -4.86 -4.89 -0.26
N THR A 118 -5.74 -3.90 -0.07
CA THR A 118 -6.40 -3.25 -1.22
C THR A 118 -5.40 -2.52 -2.12
N LEU A 119 -4.42 -1.82 -1.52
CA LEU A 119 -3.38 -1.12 -2.28
C LEU A 119 -2.42 -2.07 -3.01
N TYR A 120 -2.27 -3.29 -2.51
CA TYR A 120 -1.45 -4.30 -3.16
C TYR A 120 -1.99 -4.63 -4.55
N PHE A 121 -3.31 -4.79 -4.73
CA PHE A 121 -3.90 -5.23 -6.01
C PHE A 121 -4.64 -4.15 -6.81
N ARG A 122 -5.02 -3.00 -6.24
CA ARG A 122 -5.90 -2.03 -6.94
C ARG A 122 -5.19 -1.07 -7.89
N THR A 123 -3.87 -1.20 -8.10
CA THR A 123 -3.07 -0.22 -8.86
C THR A 123 -2.79 -0.69 -10.30
N PRO A 124 -2.54 0.23 -11.25
CA PRO A 124 -2.08 -0.14 -12.58
C PRO A 124 -0.81 -0.99 -12.57
N GLY A 125 0.12 -0.70 -11.66
CA GLY A 125 1.36 -1.47 -11.53
C GLY A 125 1.15 -2.90 -11.02
N ALA A 126 0.08 -3.15 -10.26
CA ALA A 126 -0.32 -4.49 -9.85
C ALA A 126 -0.90 -5.30 -11.02
N LEU A 127 -1.80 -4.69 -11.79
CA LEU A 127 -2.37 -5.31 -12.99
C LEU A 127 -1.26 -5.66 -14.00
N GLU A 128 -0.38 -4.72 -14.30
CA GLU A 128 0.75 -4.94 -15.22
C GLU A 128 1.69 -6.05 -14.74
N ALA A 129 1.95 -6.12 -13.43
CA ALA A 129 2.75 -7.21 -12.86
C ALA A 129 2.11 -8.58 -13.11
N LYS A 130 0.80 -8.72 -12.87
CA LYS A 130 0.12 -10.00 -13.11
C LYS A 130 -0.01 -10.32 -14.60
N GLN A 131 -0.23 -9.32 -15.44
CA GLN A 131 -0.21 -9.48 -16.90
C GLN A 131 1.15 -10.00 -17.39
N GLY A 132 2.25 -9.46 -16.84
CA GLY A 132 3.61 -9.93 -17.11
C GLY A 132 3.82 -11.41 -16.74
N GLU A 133 3.30 -11.85 -15.59
CA GLU A 133 3.35 -13.26 -15.18
C GLU A 133 2.59 -14.19 -16.13
N VAL A 134 1.37 -13.81 -16.51
CA VAL A 134 0.54 -14.59 -17.45
C VAL A 134 1.20 -14.67 -18.82
N ALA A 135 1.77 -13.56 -19.30
CA ALA A 135 2.52 -13.54 -20.55
C ALA A 135 3.76 -14.45 -20.50
N ALA A 136 4.51 -14.42 -19.40
CA ALA A 136 5.68 -15.28 -19.19
C ALA A 136 5.33 -16.77 -19.10
N ALA A 137 4.15 -17.09 -18.56
CA ALA A 137 3.64 -18.46 -18.50
C ALA A 137 3.14 -19.02 -19.85
N GLY A 138 2.99 -18.15 -20.87
CA GLY A 138 2.52 -18.56 -22.20
C GLY A 138 1.03 -18.91 -22.27
N GLY A 139 0.24 -18.54 -21.27
CA GLY A 139 -1.19 -18.84 -21.20
C GLY A 139 -1.85 -18.37 -19.90
N PRO A 140 -3.20 -18.39 -19.84
CA PRO A 140 -3.94 -17.92 -18.67
C PRO A 140 -3.57 -18.69 -17.40
N LEU A 141 -3.36 -17.96 -16.32
CA LEU A 141 -3.13 -18.52 -14.98
C LEU A 141 -4.45 -18.52 -14.18
N PRO A 142 -4.62 -19.39 -13.17
CA PRO A 142 -5.80 -19.38 -12.32
C PRO A 142 -5.88 -18.13 -11.42
N GLY A 143 -7.00 -17.97 -10.72
CA GLY A 143 -7.19 -16.90 -9.74
C GLY A 143 -7.09 -15.51 -10.38
N LEU A 144 -6.22 -14.66 -9.83
CA LEU A 144 -5.98 -13.32 -10.37
C LEU A 144 -5.53 -13.34 -11.84
N GLY A 145 -4.79 -14.36 -12.25
CA GLY A 145 -4.30 -14.49 -13.62
C GLY A 145 -5.41 -14.68 -14.67
N ALA A 146 -6.60 -15.09 -14.25
CA ALA A 146 -7.76 -15.23 -15.14
C ALA A 146 -8.51 -13.92 -15.34
N ALA A 147 -8.26 -12.92 -14.47
CA ALA A 147 -9.00 -11.65 -14.41
C ALA A 147 -8.14 -10.45 -14.85
N ILE A 148 -7.16 -10.66 -15.73
CA ILE A 148 -6.17 -9.63 -16.10
C ILE A 148 -6.58 -8.77 -17.30
N ALA A 149 -7.80 -8.93 -17.84
CA ALA A 149 -8.19 -8.24 -19.07
C ALA A 149 -8.34 -6.73 -18.87
N ASN A 150 -8.81 -6.30 -17.70
CA ASN A 150 -8.96 -4.91 -17.34
C ASN A 150 -8.91 -4.73 -15.81
N ALA A 151 -8.80 -3.49 -15.36
CA ALA A 151 -8.68 -3.16 -13.94
C ALA A 151 -9.93 -3.49 -13.12
N TYR A 152 -11.15 -3.41 -13.70
CA TYR A 152 -12.38 -3.79 -13.00
C TYR A 152 -12.36 -5.28 -12.63
N GLU A 153 -12.16 -6.17 -13.60
CA GLU A 153 -12.13 -7.61 -13.37
C GLU A 153 -11.02 -8.01 -12.40
N PHE A 154 -9.82 -7.46 -12.60
CA PHE A 154 -8.65 -7.76 -11.77
C PHE A 154 -8.87 -7.36 -10.32
N THR A 155 -9.40 -6.16 -10.11
CA THR A 155 -9.66 -5.62 -8.79
C THR A 155 -10.79 -6.38 -8.08
N LYS A 156 -11.85 -6.72 -8.82
CA LYS A 156 -12.96 -7.53 -8.29
C LYS A 156 -12.50 -8.94 -7.91
N ALA A 157 -11.63 -9.55 -8.71
CA ALA A 157 -10.98 -10.81 -8.38
C ALA A 157 -10.06 -10.68 -7.15
N GLY A 158 -9.33 -9.57 -7.01
CA GLY A 158 -8.51 -9.26 -5.83
C GLY A 158 -9.31 -9.19 -4.54
N LEU A 159 -10.46 -8.48 -4.56
CA LEU A 159 -11.39 -8.41 -3.44
C LEU A 159 -11.97 -9.78 -3.06
N SER A 160 -12.16 -10.66 -4.05
CA SER A 160 -12.70 -12.02 -3.84
C SER A 160 -11.62 -13.06 -3.54
N SER A 161 -10.34 -12.66 -3.58
CA SER A 161 -9.20 -13.54 -3.36
C SER A 161 -8.82 -13.63 -1.88
N PRO A 162 -8.06 -14.66 -1.47
CA PRO A 162 -7.56 -14.75 -0.10
C PRO A 162 -6.49 -13.69 0.27
N ILE A 163 -6.12 -12.76 -0.61
CA ILE A 163 -5.02 -11.80 -0.38
C ILE A 163 -5.23 -10.98 0.90
N ILE A 164 -6.47 -10.49 1.13
CA ILE A 164 -6.78 -9.69 2.32
C ILE A 164 -6.57 -10.52 3.58
N ASP A 165 -7.14 -11.73 3.62
CA ASP A 165 -7.03 -12.61 4.79
C ASP A 165 -5.59 -13.06 5.04
N ARG A 166 -4.84 -13.37 3.97
CA ARG A 166 -3.42 -13.73 4.05
C ARG A 166 -2.59 -12.58 4.61
N LEU A 167 -2.76 -11.36 4.11
CA LEU A 167 -2.01 -10.21 4.61
C LEU A 167 -2.38 -9.90 6.07
N VAL A 168 -3.66 -10.02 6.46
CA VAL A 168 -4.12 -9.86 7.86
C VAL A 168 -3.51 -10.90 8.79
N ALA A 169 -3.31 -12.13 8.32
CA ALA A 169 -2.66 -13.20 9.08
C ALA A 169 -1.14 -13.02 9.22
N MET A 170 -0.52 -12.22 8.36
CA MET A 170 0.91 -11.93 8.43
C MET A 170 1.27 -11.08 9.65
N ARG A 171 2.50 -11.27 10.13
CA ARG A 171 3.09 -10.45 11.18
C ARG A 171 3.39 -9.06 10.65
N MET A 172 2.88 -8.01 11.30
CA MET A 172 3.29 -6.63 11.01
C MET A 172 4.54 -6.28 11.83
N CYS A 173 5.55 -5.72 11.14
CA CYS A 173 6.69 -5.04 11.74
C CYS A 173 6.65 -3.57 11.33
N LEU A 174 6.61 -2.67 12.31
CA LEU A 174 6.65 -1.24 12.10
C LEU A 174 8.08 -0.73 12.13
N LEU A 175 8.47 -0.03 11.09
CA LEU A 175 9.79 0.56 10.95
C LEU A 175 9.63 2.07 11.07
N GLN A 176 10.28 2.67 12.06
CA GLN A 176 10.29 4.11 12.28
C GLN A 176 11.55 4.73 11.66
N SER A 177 11.41 5.91 11.06
CA SER A 177 12.53 6.69 10.57
C SER A 177 12.37 8.18 10.82
N GLU A 178 13.49 8.85 11.10
CA GLU A 178 13.59 10.32 11.16
C GLU A 178 13.86 10.94 9.78
N ASP A 179 14.43 10.18 8.82
CA ASP A 179 14.90 10.71 7.53
C ASP A 179 13.79 10.83 6.47
N GLY A 180 12.62 10.25 6.74
CA GLY A 180 11.47 10.34 5.86
C GLY A 180 11.36 9.18 4.87
N PHE A 181 10.22 8.51 4.88
CA PHE A 181 9.83 7.58 3.81
C PHE A 181 9.14 8.29 2.66
N ILE A 182 9.38 7.82 1.45
CA ILE A 182 8.64 8.19 0.24
C ILE A 182 7.55 7.16 -0.06
N THR A 183 6.65 7.48 -0.99
CA THR A 183 5.68 6.52 -1.54
C THR A 183 5.65 6.57 -3.07
N SER A 184 4.69 5.87 -3.69
CA SER A 184 4.58 5.77 -5.13
C SER A 184 3.15 5.47 -5.59
N ASP A 185 2.98 5.36 -6.90
CA ASP A 185 1.77 4.84 -7.55
C ASP A 185 1.55 3.33 -7.38
N ARG A 186 2.49 2.64 -6.73
CA ARG A 186 2.39 1.24 -6.26
C ARG A 186 2.86 1.18 -4.81
N PRO A 187 2.07 1.71 -3.86
CA PRO A 187 2.53 1.93 -2.48
C PRO A 187 2.63 0.65 -1.66
N CYS A 188 1.98 -0.44 -2.10
CA CYS A 188 2.06 -1.73 -1.45
C CYS A 188 2.53 -2.79 -2.46
N PHE A 189 3.59 -3.50 -2.12
CA PHE A 189 4.23 -4.47 -3.01
C PHE A 189 4.95 -5.55 -2.23
N ASP A 190 5.26 -6.65 -2.91
CA ASP A 190 5.99 -7.79 -2.40
C ASP A 190 7.43 -7.86 -2.93
N ILE A 191 8.26 -8.54 -2.14
CA ILE A 191 9.63 -8.92 -2.51
C ILE A 191 9.91 -10.33 -1.99
N ASP A 192 10.81 -11.03 -2.66
CA ASP A 192 11.49 -12.19 -2.10
C ASP A 192 12.72 -11.72 -1.31
N ARG A 193 12.77 -12.05 -0.01
CA ARG A 193 13.80 -11.57 0.90
C ARG A 193 15.16 -12.29 0.77
N LEU A 194 15.21 -13.46 0.13
CA LEU A 194 16.41 -14.30 0.08
C LEU A 194 17.00 -14.42 -1.32
N SER A 195 16.16 -14.67 -2.32
CA SER A 195 16.63 -15.07 -3.65
C SER A 195 16.57 -13.94 -4.69
N ASN A 196 16.09 -12.76 -4.31
CA ASN A 196 15.90 -11.59 -5.19
C ASN A 196 15.10 -11.91 -6.47
N ARG A 197 14.28 -12.97 -6.44
CA ARG A 197 13.37 -13.31 -7.54
C ARG A 197 12.13 -12.43 -7.46
N ILE A 198 11.38 -12.38 -8.55
CA ILE A 198 10.05 -11.76 -8.57
C ILE A 198 9.07 -12.81 -7.98
N PRO A 199 8.39 -12.52 -6.84
CA PRO A 199 7.37 -13.40 -6.30
C PRO A 199 6.19 -13.55 -7.26
N GLY A 200 5.48 -14.67 -7.16
CA GLY A 200 4.19 -14.83 -7.83
C GLY A 200 3.14 -13.91 -7.21
N PHE A 201 2.73 -12.87 -7.94
CA PHE A 201 1.88 -11.79 -7.50
C PHE A 201 0.56 -12.33 -6.95
N GLY A 202 0.32 -12.07 -5.66
CA GLY A 202 -0.84 -12.51 -4.88
C GLY A 202 -0.86 -13.99 -4.53
N ASP A 203 -0.22 -14.84 -5.34
CA ASP A 203 -0.26 -16.29 -5.19
C ASP A 203 0.67 -16.77 -4.06
N GLU A 204 1.83 -16.16 -3.91
CA GLU A 204 2.82 -16.55 -2.88
C GLU A 204 2.72 -15.74 -1.58
N LEU A 205 2.01 -14.61 -1.62
CA LEU A 205 1.86 -13.70 -0.49
C LEU A 205 1.24 -14.41 0.71
N GLY A 206 1.96 -14.46 1.83
CA GLY A 206 1.51 -15.15 3.06
C GLY A 206 1.50 -16.68 2.98
N ILE A 207 1.98 -17.26 1.87
CA ILE A 207 2.16 -18.71 1.69
C ILE A 207 3.64 -19.08 1.68
N ASN A 208 4.49 -18.27 1.04
CA ASN A 208 5.92 -18.48 0.99
C ASN A 208 6.61 -17.65 2.08
N ASP A 209 7.36 -18.31 2.96
CA ASP A 209 8.13 -17.73 4.07
C ASP A 209 9.06 -16.59 3.68
N ASP A 210 9.51 -16.57 2.43
CA ASP A 210 10.44 -15.58 1.91
C ASP A 210 9.77 -14.40 1.22
N VAL A 211 8.46 -14.48 1.00
CA VAL A 211 7.69 -13.40 0.39
C VAL A 211 7.11 -12.50 1.46
N VAL A 212 7.69 -11.30 1.55
CA VAL A 212 7.24 -10.24 2.47
C VAL A 212 6.55 -9.14 1.68
N CYS A 213 5.64 -8.42 2.34
CA CYS A 213 4.96 -7.27 1.75
C CYS A 213 5.33 -5.99 2.48
N LEU A 214 5.46 -4.91 1.71
CA LEU A 214 5.99 -3.63 2.15
C LEU A 214 5.00 -2.53 1.83
N MET A 215 4.84 -1.58 2.75
CA MET A 215 4.04 -0.38 2.54
C MET A 215 4.52 0.79 3.40
N PRO A 216 4.96 1.93 2.83
CA PRO A 216 5.07 3.18 3.56
C PRO A 216 3.69 3.56 4.11
N LEU A 217 3.56 3.83 5.40
CA LEU A 217 2.29 4.25 6.02
C LEU A 217 2.20 5.77 6.12
N THR A 218 3.32 6.38 6.47
CA THR A 218 3.51 7.83 6.63
C THR A 218 4.95 8.17 6.27
N THR A 219 5.33 9.43 6.38
CA THR A 219 6.72 9.86 6.25
C THR A 219 7.62 9.32 7.37
N HIS A 220 7.07 8.89 8.51
CA HIS A 220 7.86 8.39 9.64
C HIS A 220 7.72 6.88 9.87
N TRP A 221 6.76 6.23 9.22
CA TRP A 221 6.39 4.85 9.50
C TRP A 221 6.25 4.02 8.24
N PHE A 222 6.81 2.84 8.27
CA PHE A 222 6.72 1.84 7.21
C PHE A 222 6.25 0.51 7.80
N ALA A 223 5.34 -0.19 7.12
CA ALA A 223 4.90 -1.53 7.49
C ALA A 223 5.63 -2.58 6.65
N LEU A 224 6.22 -3.55 7.33
CA LEU A 224 6.75 -4.78 6.77
C LEU A 224 5.87 -5.94 7.26
N TYR A 225 5.16 -6.59 6.34
CA TYR A 225 4.35 -7.77 6.60
C TYR A 225 5.18 -9.02 6.32
N ILE A 226 5.37 -9.85 7.35
CA ILE A 226 6.18 -11.06 7.31
C ILE A 226 5.26 -12.27 7.51
N PRO A 227 5.34 -13.32 6.67
CA PRO A 227 4.61 -14.57 6.90
C PRO A 227 4.79 -15.10 8.33
N ALA A 228 3.70 -15.51 8.97
CA ALA A 228 3.71 -16.06 10.31
C ALA A 228 3.16 -17.49 10.26
N PHE A 229 4.05 -18.49 10.26
CA PHE A 229 3.68 -19.90 10.35
C PHE A 229 3.69 -20.35 11.82
N GLY A 230 2.53 -20.80 12.33
CA GLY A 230 2.36 -21.37 13.68
C GLY A 230 1.17 -20.83 14.48
N ASN A 231 0.85 -21.47 15.61
CA ASN A 231 -0.31 -21.14 16.49
C ASN A 231 -0.15 -19.87 17.35
N GLY A 232 0.89 -19.06 17.11
CA GLY A 232 1.09 -17.79 17.81
C GLY A 232 0.30 -16.67 17.13
N LYS A 233 -0.36 -15.80 17.91
CA LYS A 233 -0.93 -14.55 17.37
C LYS A 233 0.15 -13.79 16.57
N PRO A 234 -0.19 -13.11 15.46
CA PRO A 234 0.78 -12.31 14.72
C PRO A 234 1.41 -11.27 15.67
N ALA A 235 2.67 -11.51 16.03
CA ALA A 235 3.38 -10.70 17.02
C ALA A 235 3.83 -9.37 16.42
N LEU A 236 3.31 -8.24 16.90
CA LEU A 236 3.73 -6.95 16.40
C LEU A 236 5.19 -6.67 16.78
N GLN A 237 5.99 -6.21 15.83
CA GLN A 237 7.34 -5.72 16.07
C GLN A 237 7.42 -4.24 15.73
N ALA A 238 8.31 -3.51 16.40
CA ALA A 238 8.63 -2.14 16.04
C ALA A 238 10.14 -1.92 16.15
N LYS A 239 10.74 -1.21 15.19
CA LYS A 239 12.18 -0.99 15.10
C LYS A 239 12.47 0.43 14.59
N LYS A 240 13.46 1.09 15.18
CA LYS A 240 14.06 2.31 14.63
C LYS A 240 15.03 1.97 13.52
N LEU A 241 14.92 2.66 12.38
CA LEU A 241 15.87 2.54 11.29
C LEU A 241 16.96 3.60 11.37
N THR A 242 18.12 3.23 10.86
CA THR A 242 19.19 4.16 10.49
C THR A 242 18.86 4.88 9.17
N THR A 243 19.60 5.95 8.87
CA THR A 243 19.52 6.65 7.57
C THR A 243 19.81 5.74 6.40
N GLN A 244 20.81 4.86 6.52
CA GLN A 244 21.16 3.92 5.47
C GLN A 244 20.02 2.92 5.22
N GLU A 245 19.42 2.37 6.28
CA GLU A 245 18.28 1.46 6.16
C GLU A 245 17.07 2.18 5.55
N THR A 246 16.79 3.42 5.97
CA THR A 246 15.71 4.24 5.40
C THR A 246 15.93 4.48 3.90
N GLY A 247 17.16 4.81 3.50
CA GLY A 247 17.56 4.94 2.10
C GLY A 247 17.26 3.67 1.31
N ALA A 248 17.62 2.50 1.85
CA ALA A 248 17.36 1.22 1.21
C ALA A 248 15.85 0.93 1.02
N PHE A 249 15.00 1.25 2.01
CA PHE A 249 13.54 1.13 1.84
C PHE A 249 12.99 2.11 0.80
N ASN A 250 13.49 3.34 0.79
CA ASN A 250 13.10 4.32 -0.23
C ASN A 250 13.53 3.87 -1.64
N ASP A 251 14.68 3.22 -1.78
CA ASP A 251 15.13 2.66 -3.06
C ASP A 251 14.26 1.49 -3.52
N LEU A 252 13.77 0.66 -2.59
CA LEU A 252 12.74 -0.36 -2.91
C LEU A 252 11.46 0.30 -3.43
N VAL A 253 10.98 1.37 -2.78
CA VAL A 253 9.80 2.12 -3.24
C VAL A 253 10.02 2.69 -4.64
N ARG A 254 11.17 3.30 -4.93
CA ARG A 254 11.51 3.81 -6.28
C ARG A 254 11.59 2.69 -7.32
N GLY A 255 12.20 1.58 -6.94
CA GLY A 255 12.33 0.40 -7.80
C GLY A 255 10.97 -0.19 -8.17
N LYS A 256 10.04 -0.24 -7.22
CA LYS A 256 8.71 -0.85 -7.38
C LYS A 256 7.63 0.11 -7.87
N ALA A 257 7.85 1.42 -7.81
CA ALA A 257 7.00 2.42 -8.45
C ALA A 257 6.85 2.07 -9.94
N ARG A 258 5.63 2.13 -10.46
CA ARG A 258 5.38 1.95 -11.89
C ARG A 258 5.88 3.17 -12.64
N ARG A 259 5.34 4.35 -12.31
CA ARG A 259 5.67 5.61 -12.95
C ARG A 259 5.94 6.72 -11.94
N TRP A 260 5.07 6.89 -10.96
CA TRP A 260 5.14 8.04 -10.06
C TRP A 260 5.84 7.70 -8.76
N VAL A 261 6.84 8.48 -8.39
CA VAL A 261 7.41 8.53 -7.04
C VAL A 261 6.90 9.79 -6.35
N VAL A 262 6.45 9.66 -5.10
CA VAL A 262 5.80 10.73 -4.35
C VAL A 262 6.59 11.02 -3.07
N GLU A 263 6.93 12.29 -2.89
CA GLU A 263 7.75 12.79 -1.79
C GLU A 263 7.09 14.04 -1.16
N ILE A 264 7.52 14.40 0.06
CA ILE A 264 7.13 15.69 0.65
C ILE A 264 7.74 16.82 -0.19
N GLN A 265 6.94 17.85 -0.49
CA GLN A 265 7.48 19.11 -0.99
C GLN A 265 8.21 19.84 0.15
N LYS A 266 9.54 19.99 -0.01
CA LYS A 266 10.40 20.75 0.92
C LYS A 266 10.35 22.25 0.64
#